data_AF-A0AAD2HU61-F1
#
_entry.id   AF-A0AAD2HU61-F1
#
_cell.length_a   1.000
_cell.length_b   1.000
_cell.length_c   1.000
_cell.angle_alpha   90.00
_cell.angle_beta   90.00
_cell.angle_gamma   90.00
#
_symmetry.space_group_name_H-M   'P 1'
#
loop_
_entity.id
_entity.type
_entity.pdbx_description
1 polymer ?
#
loop_
_entity_poly.entity_id
_entity_poly.type
_entity_poly.pdbx_seq_one_letter_code
_entity_poly.pdbx_strand_id
1 'polypeptide(L)'
;ICLLHTVFSINVDVRIGSSSLLDRPSDTCFVWLNSEVEHPRDEQRAYRADSAVRFPFCPPRPCCSPPKTTYLPFVVCCERLSAHSIPPTMHSKLIAAATALAGCATGVVAWGAAGHEIAATIAQIYLDPSVLPTICTLLNSTSTDPTAPLCHLAPVATWADKYRNKMRWSAPLHYIGAKDDYPSRTCAFPGTHGWAGREGGNVLGGIRNVTDILEGVVPYGRRGEMSTQQYELASEALKFLIHFMGDMHMPLHLTGRDRGGNSMKVAFNGRQTNLHSLWDGLLIAKALRSVPRKYNQRLPSRKIESALRGTIYDSYVRMIMVEGVLSQWQRELPDWLACPAQSAPVSLAMPTSLGTFWQQAVYVWERVTRRSSAATDIDDALICPYYWAQPIHALNCELVWPKALDEPPYDTISAAHDGDARTYHGSDAHGRDTLAAELDQVDAAGRFTAGTPSKQHLELDTPEYSGKIMKDRVVEKLLAQAGIRLAGVLNYLFADLDDEEMMVWRSQLRVDL
;
A
#
# COMPACT_ATOMS: atom_id res chain seq x y z
N ILE A 1 -40.34 -13.80 28.78
CA ILE A 1 -41.71 -13.77 28.20
C ILE A 1 -41.55 -13.48 26.71
N CYS A 2 -42.28 -14.23 25.87
CA CYS A 2 -42.46 -14.10 24.40
C CYS A 2 -41.23 -13.84 23.49
N LEU A 3 -41.02 -14.80 22.57
CA LEU A 3 -40.32 -14.58 21.31
C LEU A 3 -41.06 -13.54 20.44
N LEU A 4 -40.37 -13.03 19.41
CA LEU A 4 -40.99 -12.90 18.08
C LEU A 4 -39.93 -13.08 16.98
N HIS A 5 -40.08 -14.13 16.17
CA HIS A 5 -39.39 -14.28 14.88
C HIS A 5 -40.21 -13.53 13.80
N THR A 6 -39.53 -12.92 12.83
CA THR A 6 -40.17 -12.48 11.59
C THR A 6 -39.35 -13.00 10.40
N VAL A 7 -39.94 -13.92 9.64
CA VAL A 7 -39.39 -14.42 8.37
C VAL A 7 -40.17 -13.76 7.24
N PHE A 8 -39.47 -13.20 6.25
CA PHE A 8 -40.08 -12.77 4.99
C PHE A 8 -39.62 -13.67 3.86
N SER A 9 -40.51 -14.57 3.42
CA SER A 9 -40.39 -15.28 2.16
C SER A 9 -41.03 -14.46 1.05
N ILE A 10 -40.35 -14.28 -0.07
CA ILE A 10 -40.94 -13.75 -1.31
C ILE A 10 -40.82 -14.85 -2.36
N ASN A 11 -41.96 -15.38 -2.79
CA ASN A 11 -42.03 -16.27 -3.95
C ASN A 11 -41.84 -15.46 -5.23
N VAL A 12 -41.06 -15.98 -6.17
CA VAL A 12 -41.11 -15.58 -7.58
C VAL A 12 -41.50 -16.81 -8.38
N ASP A 13 -42.58 -16.67 -9.15
CA ASP A 13 -43.32 -17.79 -9.74
C ASP A 13 -42.69 -18.23 -11.07
N VAL A 14 -42.64 -19.55 -11.32
CA VAL A 14 -42.05 -20.11 -12.55
C VAL A 14 -43.15 -20.37 -13.57
N ARG A 15 -43.13 -19.65 -14.70
CA ARG A 15 -44.02 -19.92 -15.84
C ARG A 15 -43.26 -20.52 -17.01
N ILE A 16 -43.57 -21.78 -17.30
CA ILE A 16 -43.24 -22.47 -18.54
C ILE A 16 -44.26 -22.05 -19.61
N GLY A 17 -43.79 -21.79 -20.84
CA GLY A 17 -44.64 -21.52 -22.00
C GLY A 17 -43.93 -21.92 -23.28
N SER A 18 -44.60 -22.67 -24.16
CA SER A 18 -43.96 -23.44 -25.24
C SER A 18 -44.60 -23.20 -26.61
N SER A 19 -43.80 -22.87 -27.63
CA SER A 19 -44.17 -23.06 -29.05
C SER A 19 -42.97 -23.03 -30.01
N SER A 20 -42.54 -24.24 -30.37
CA SER A 20 -41.78 -24.67 -31.56
C SER A 20 -41.97 -23.89 -32.88
N LEU A 21 -40.88 -23.73 -33.68
CA LEU A 21 -40.68 -24.23 -35.07
C LEU A 21 -39.70 -23.39 -35.93
N LEU A 22 -38.71 -24.06 -36.55
CA LEU A 22 -37.99 -23.74 -37.82
C LEU A 22 -37.18 -22.40 -37.90
N ASP A 23 -36.11 -22.27 -38.69
CA ASP A 23 -35.54 -23.17 -39.73
C ASP A 23 -33.99 -23.12 -39.82
N ARG A 24 -33.39 -23.95 -40.70
CA ARG A 24 -31.94 -23.99 -41.07
C ARG A 24 -31.78 -23.99 -42.60
N PRO A 25 -30.69 -23.40 -43.18
CA PRO A 25 -29.44 -24.15 -43.48
C PRO A 25 -28.16 -23.35 -43.08
N SER A 26 -27.00 -23.98 -42.78
CA SER A 26 -25.86 -24.35 -43.68
C SER A 26 -25.21 -23.15 -44.40
N ASP A 27 -23.88 -23.06 -44.58
CA ASP A 27 -22.95 -24.12 -45.01
C ASP A 27 -21.69 -24.35 -44.13
N THR A 28 -20.98 -25.43 -44.46
CA THR A 28 -19.76 -25.93 -43.81
C THR A 28 -18.54 -25.87 -44.73
N CYS A 29 -17.33 -25.79 -44.16
CA CYS A 29 -16.12 -26.28 -44.82
C CYS A 29 -15.17 -26.93 -43.80
N PHE A 30 -14.70 -28.13 -44.11
CA PHE A 30 -13.75 -28.93 -43.31
C PHE A 30 -12.48 -29.16 -44.14
N VAL A 31 -11.31 -29.08 -43.50
CA VAL A 31 -10.07 -29.74 -43.96
C VAL A 31 -9.38 -30.33 -42.73
N TRP A 32 -8.75 -31.49 -42.88
CA TRP A 32 -8.09 -32.25 -41.82
C TRP A 32 -6.86 -32.98 -42.38
N LEU A 33 -5.94 -33.40 -41.49
CA LEU A 33 -4.66 -34.16 -41.61
C LEU A 33 -3.56 -33.39 -40.85
N ASN A 34 -2.95 -33.91 -39.78
CA ASN A 34 -1.95 -35.01 -39.69
C ASN A 34 -0.68 -34.72 -40.49
N SER A 35 0.55 -34.94 -39.99
CA SER A 35 1.06 -35.35 -38.66
C SER A 35 2.53 -34.85 -38.56
N GLU A 36 3.36 -34.96 -37.51
CA GLU A 36 3.72 -36.08 -36.63
C GLU A 36 4.34 -35.56 -35.29
N VAL A 37 4.80 -36.49 -34.42
CA VAL A 37 5.44 -36.21 -33.13
C VAL A 37 6.81 -36.88 -33.08
N GLU A 38 7.86 -36.15 -32.69
CA GLU A 38 9.10 -36.77 -32.20
C GLU A 38 9.85 -35.88 -31.19
N HIS A 39 10.70 -36.48 -30.36
CA HIS A 39 11.32 -35.88 -29.17
C HIS A 39 12.64 -36.62 -28.81
N PRO A 40 13.50 -36.07 -27.93
CA PRO A 40 14.62 -35.21 -28.32
C PRO A 40 16.00 -35.88 -28.18
N ARG A 41 17.08 -35.24 -28.70
CA ARG A 41 18.49 -35.50 -28.32
C ARG A 41 19.34 -34.23 -28.39
N ASP A 42 20.43 -34.25 -27.62
CA ASP A 42 21.48 -33.22 -27.54
C ASP A 42 22.38 -33.20 -28.78
N GLU A 43 23.01 -32.05 -29.10
CA GLU A 43 24.45 -31.85 -28.80
C GLU A 43 24.92 -30.39 -29.06
N GLN A 44 26.24 -30.18 -29.02
CA GLN A 44 26.91 -28.88 -28.81
C GLN A 44 27.41 -28.16 -30.09
N ARG A 45 27.84 -26.91 -29.84
CA ARG A 45 28.87 -26.09 -30.54
C ARG A 45 28.40 -25.05 -31.56
N ALA A 46 29.17 -23.97 -31.58
CA ALA A 46 29.00 -22.79 -32.41
C ALA A 46 29.95 -22.81 -33.61
N TYR A 47 29.68 -21.99 -34.62
CA TYR A 47 30.72 -21.22 -35.31
C TYR A 47 30.16 -19.89 -35.86
N ARG A 48 31.04 -18.93 -36.19
CA ARG A 48 30.71 -17.68 -36.88
C ARG A 48 30.75 -17.86 -38.39
N ALA A 49 29.95 -17.10 -39.14
CA ALA A 49 30.41 -16.31 -40.30
C ALA A 49 29.32 -15.36 -40.83
N ASP A 50 29.73 -14.27 -41.47
CA ASP A 50 28.88 -13.29 -42.13
C ASP A 50 28.35 -13.77 -43.49
N SER A 51 27.22 -13.19 -43.94
CA SER A 51 27.05 -12.71 -45.32
C SER A 51 25.85 -11.79 -45.44
N ALA A 52 25.99 -10.69 -46.20
CA ALA A 52 24.94 -9.72 -46.45
C ALA A 52 24.43 -9.79 -47.89
N VAL A 53 23.11 -9.64 -48.08
CA VAL A 53 22.47 -9.39 -49.38
C VAL A 53 21.58 -8.14 -49.24
N ARG A 54 21.42 -7.38 -50.33
CA ARG A 54 20.95 -5.98 -50.27
C ARG A 54 20.10 -5.63 -51.50
N PHE A 55 19.09 -4.77 -51.31
CA PHE A 55 18.41 -3.96 -52.34
C PHE A 55 17.47 -4.71 -53.33
N PRO A 56 16.51 -4.02 -54.00
CA PRO A 56 16.43 -2.57 -54.26
C PRO A 56 15.23 -1.77 -53.70
N PHE A 57 15.43 -0.44 -53.69
CA PHE A 57 14.42 0.62 -53.56
C PHE A 57 13.78 0.94 -54.92
N CYS A 58 12.53 1.46 -54.95
CA CYS A 58 12.19 2.66 -55.74
C CYS A 58 10.83 3.32 -55.36
N PRO A 59 10.74 4.66 -55.22
CA PRO A 59 9.49 5.47 -55.05
C PRO A 59 9.29 6.44 -56.26
N PRO A 60 8.55 7.60 -56.20
CA PRO A 60 7.27 8.03 -55.56
C PRO A 60 6.26 8.73 -56.55
N ARG A 61 5.22 9.44 -56.03
CA ARG A 61 4.44 10.59 -56.61
C ARG A 61 3.15 10.28 -57.45
N PRO A 62 2.25 11.28 -57.75
CA PRO A 62 1.63 12.30 -56.86
C PRO A 62 0.14 12.71 -57.18
N CYS A 63 -0.42 13.66 -56.40
CA CYS A 63 -1.47 14.66 -56.72
C CYS A 63 -2.96 14.27 -56.97
N CYS A 64 -3.90 14.83 -56.19
CA CYS A 64 -4.89 15.86 -56.63
C CYS A 64 -5.89 16.29 -55.51
N SER A 65 -6.54 17.46 -55.67
CA SER A 65 -7.56 18.09 -54.80
C SER A 65 -8.20 19.30 -55.53
N PRO A 66 -9.28 19.98 -55.04
CA PRO A 66 -10.35 19.65 -54.08
C PRO A 66 -11.76 19.70 -54.76
N PRO A 67 -12.88 19.90 -54.03
CA PRO A 67 -13.45 21.27 -53.99
C PRO A 67 -14.09 21.72 -52.65
N LYS A 68 -14.64 22.95 -52.67
CA LYS A 68 -15.22 23.78 -51.58
C LYS A 68 -16.71 23.41 -51.29
N THR A 69 -17.48 23.89 -50.30
CA THR A 69 -17.39 24.92 -49.21
C THR A 69 -18.43 24.52 -48.09
N THR A 70 -19.03 25.26 -47.13
CA THR A 70 -19.16 26.69 -46.71
C THR A 70 -19.71 26.79 -45.25
N TYR A 71 -19.33 27.84 -44.48
CA TYR A 71 -20.10 28.64 -43.47
C TYR A 71 -21.02 28.01 -42.38
N LEU A 72 -21.27 28.60 -41.19
CA LEU A 72 -20.83 29.81 -40.44
C LEU A 72 -20.98 29.53 -38.90
N PRO A 73 -20.42 30.35 -37.97
CA PRO A 73 -20.39 30.09 -36.52
C PRO A 73 -21.40 30.93 -35.71
N PHE A 74 -21.40 30.75 -34.38
CA PHE A 74 -21.86 31.79 -33.44
C PHE A 74 -20.90 31.97 -32.25
N VAL A 75 -20.77 33.22 -31.80
CA VAL A 75 -20.02 33.64 -30.61
C VAL A 75 -21.02 34.09 -29.54
N VAL A 76 -20.72 33.85 -28.26
CA VAL A 76 -21.50 34.41 -27.13
C VAL A 76 -20.62 35.41 -26.39
N CYS A 77 -21.10 36.65 -26.25
CA CYS A 77 -20.41 37.72 -25.55
C CYS A 77 -20.49 37.55 -24.02
N CYS A 78 -19.52 38.15 -23.32
CA CYS A 78 -19.58 38.35 -21.88
C CYS A 78 -19.96 39.81 -21.59
N GLU A 79 -21.14 40.04 -21.01
CA GLU A 79 -21.56 41.39 -20.59
C GLU A 79 -21.42 41.58 -19.08
N ARG A 80 -20.98 42.78 -18.68
CA ARG A 80 -21.02 43.27 -17.30
C ARG A 80 -22.33 43.99 -17.06
N LEU A 81 -22.91 43.84 -15.87
CA LEU A 81 -23.85 44.81 -15.32
C LEU A 81 -23.34 45.33 -13.96
N SER A 82 -23.66 46.60 -13.68
CA SER A 82 -23.03 47.40 -12.63
C SER A 82 -23.81 47.38 -11.31
N ALA A 83 -23.12 47.70 -10.22
CA ALA A 83 -23.73 47.86 -8.90
C ALA A 83 -24.66 49.08 -8.82
N HIS A 84 -25.74 48.98 -8.03
CA HIS A 84 -26.63 50.06 -7.61
C HIS A 84 -27.02 49.90 -6.12
N SER A 85 -27.56 50.97 -5.53
CA SER A 85 -27.43 51.26 -4.09
C SER A 85 -28.64 50.93 -3.19
N ILE A 86 -28.38 50.88 -1.89
CA ILE A 86 -29.33 50.58 -0.79
C ILE A 86 -30.24 51.79 -0.47
N PRO A 87 -31.51 51.55 -0.10
CA PRO A 87 -32.18 52.30 0.98
C PRO A 87 -32.64 51.39 2.16
N PRO A 88 -32.82 51.90 3.39
CA PRO A 88 -33.01 51.08 4.60
C PRO A 88 -34.45 51.06 5.16
N THR A 89 -34.82 50.02 5.94
CA THR A 89 -35.40 50.12 7.31
C THR A 89 -35.71 48.77 7.96
N MET A 90 -35.52 48.69 9.29
CA MET A 90 -36.30 48.03 10.37
C MET A 90 -37.24 46.83 10.05
N HIS A 91 -37.36 45.76 10.86
CA HIS A 91 -36.86 45.49 12.22
C HIS A 91 -36.78 43.97 12.52
N SER A 92 -35.85 43.58 13.38
CA SER A 92 -35.90 42.45 14.35
C SER A 92 -36.53 41.09 13.97
N LYS A 93 -35.67 40.08 13.77
CA LYS A 93 -35.70 38.82 14.56
C LYS A 93 -34.41 38.01 14.38
N LEU A 94 -33.47 38.17 15.32
CA LEU A 94 -32.33 37.28 15.51
C LEU A 94 -32.54 36.45 16.78
N ILE A 95 -32.40 35.13 16.65
CA ILE A 95 -31.46 34.30 17.43
C ILE A 95 -31.17 33.09 16.53
N ALA A 96 -29.89 32.82 16.28
CA ALA A 96 -29.48 31.82 15.29
C ALA A 96 -29.52 30.40 15.87
N ALA A 97 -29.81 29.41 15.01
CA ALA A 97 -29.62 28.01 15.37
C ALA A 97 -28.13 27.71 15.54
N ALA A 98 -27.72 27.34 16.75
CA ALA A 98 -26.32 27.09 17.10
C ALA A 98 -25.82 25.76 16.50
N THR A 99 -25.25 25.85 15.29
CA THR A 99 -24.16 25.02 14.76
C THR A 99 -23.97 23.62 15.36
N ALA A 100 -24.43 22.60 14.64
CA ALA A 100 -24.05 21.20 14.84
C ALA A 100 -23.28 20.64 13.62
N LEU A 101 -22.24 21.35 13.16
CA LEU A 101 -21.28 20.79 12.21
C LEU A 101 -20.24 19.97 12.97
N ALA A 102 -20.38 18.65 12.94
CA ALA A 102 -19.35 17.74 13.40
C ALA A 102 -18.12 17.85 12.47
N GLY A 103 -16.93 17.98 13.05
CA GLY A 103 -15.70 18.21 12.27
C GLY A 103 -15.34 17.04 11.37
N CYS A 104 -15.11 17.33 10.08
CA CYS A 104 -14.54 16.37 9.14
C CYS A 104 -13.05 16.15 9.45
N ALA A 105 -12.74 15.14 10.26
CA ALA A 105 -11.36 14.69 10.45
C ALA A 105 -10.76 14.24 9.11
N THR A 106 -9.76 14.99 8.63
CA THR A 106 -9.02 14.68 7.39
C THR A 106 -8.25 13.35 7.52
N GLY A 107 -8.22 12.56 6.44
CA GLY A 107 -7.52 11.28 6.41
C GLY A 107 -6.00 11.43 6.32
N VAL A 108 -5.30 10.66 7.15
CA VAL A 108 -3.84 10.42 7.12
C VAL A 108 -3.63 9.20 6.22
N VAL A 109 -3.34 9.36 4.92
CA VAL A 109 -3.18 8.24 3.96
C VAL A 109 -1.85 7.54 4.22
N ALA A 110 -1.76 6.23 4.07
CA ALA A 110 -0.46 5.53 4.08
C ALA A 110 0.28 5.69 2.75
N TRP A 111 1.52 5.15 2.67
CA TRP A 111 2.41 5.28 1.51
C TRP A 111 1.60 5.37 0.23
N GLY A 112 1.85 6.38 -0.60
CA GLY A 112 1.12 6.55 -1.85
C GLY A 112 1.02 5.23 -2.62
N ALA A 113 -0.04 5.05 -3.40
CA ALA A 113 -0.30 3.87 -4.22
C ALA A 113 0.97 3.33 -4.90
N ALA A 114 1.87 4.20 -5.36
CA ALA A 114 3.22 3.82 -5.79
C ALA A 114 4.01 3.00 -4.74
N GLY A 115 4.19 3.51 -3.53
CA GLY A 115 4.91 2.84 -2.43
C GLY A 115 4.29 1.52 -1.99
N HIS A 116 2.96 1.45 -1.82
CA HIS A 116 2.29 0.18 -1.54
C HIS A 116 2.43 -0.83 -2.68
N GLU A 117 2.25 -0.40 -3.93
CA GLU A 117 2.44 -1.28 -5.08
C GLU A 117 3.90 -1.76 -5.20
N ILE A 118 4.89 -0.91 -4.94
CA ILE A 118 6.32 -1.26 -4.93
C ILE A 118 6.64 -2.27 -3.83
N ALA A 119 6.23 -2.00 -2.58
CA ALA A 119 6.50 -2.88 -1.44
C ALA A 119 5.87 -4.27 -1.64
N ALA A 120 4.62 -4.33 -2.09
CA ALA A 120 3.94 -5.58 -2.40
C ALA A 120 4.53 -6.32 -3.62
N THR A 121 5.09 -5.59 -4.60
CA THR A 121 5.86 -6.20 -5.70
C THR A 121 7.18 -6.80 -5.21
N ILE A 122 7.90 -6.10 -4.33
CA ILE A 122 9.13 -6.63 -3.70
C ILE A 122 8.81 -7.85 -2.83
N ALA A 123 7.68 -7.85 -2.12
CA ALA A 123 7.23 -9.03 -1.40
C ALA A 123 7.01 -10.23 -2.35
N GLN A 124 6.33 -10.01 -3.48
CA GLN A 124 6.06 -11.05 -4.47
C GLN A 124 7.31 -11.62 -5.17
N ILE A 125 8.45 -10.92 -5.17
CA ILE A 125 9.76 -11.45 -5.60
C ILE A 125 10.31 -12.52 -4.63
N TYR A 126 9.91 -12.45 -3.36
CA TYR A 126 10.47 -13.23 -2.25
C TYR A 126 9.49 -14.23 -1.62
N LEU A 127 8.31 -14.42 -2.23
CA LEU A 127 7.41 -15.50 -1.85
C LEU A 127 7.96 -16.87 -2.24
N ASP A 128 7.69 -17.86 -1.41
CA ASP A 128 7.87 -19.27 -1.78
C ASP A 128 6.91 -19.66 -2.94
N PRO A 129 7.30 -20.56 -3.87
CA PRO A 129 6.44 -21.01 -4.96
C PRO A 129 5.07 -21.59 -4.56
N SER A 130 4.91 -22.15 -3.35
CA SER A 130 3.62 -22.66 -2.85
C SER A 130 2.69 -21.55 -2.31
N VAL A 131 3.29 -20.44 -1.87
CA VAL A 131 2.57 -19.34 -1.18
C VAL A 131 1.73 -18.54 -2.15
N LEU A 132 2.30 -18.14 -3.30
CA LEU A 132 1.61 -17.28 -4.26
C LEU A 132 0.29 -17.91 -4.78
N PRO A 133 0.21 -19.18 -5.20
CA PRO A 133 -1.07 -19.82 -5.54
C PRO A 133 -2.10 -19.75 -4.40
N THR A 134 -1.69 -20.09 -3.18
CA THR A 134 -2.57 -20.13 -1.99
C THR A 134 -3.18 -18.76 -1.67
N ILE A 135 -2.35 -17.72 -1.59
CA ILE A 135 -2.85 -16.35 -1.31
C ILE A 135 -3.67 -15.80 -2.48
N CYS A 136 -3.38 -16.20 -3.72
CA CYS A 136 -4.16 -15.82 -4.89
C CYS A 136 -5.55 -16.45 -4.93
N THR A 137 -5.69 -17.71 -4.47
CA THR A 137 -7.01 -18.31 -4.20
C THR A 137 -7.75 -17.55 -3.11
N LEU A 138 -7.08 -17.19 -2.01
CA LEU A 138 -7.71 -16.47 -0.88
C LEU A 138 -8.15 -15.03 -1.22
N LEU A 139 -7.41 -14.33 -2.06
CA LEU A 139 -7.71 -12.94 -2.43
C LEU A 139 -8.92 -12.77 -3.37
N ASN A 140 -9.38 -13.87 -4.00
CA ASN A 140 -10.40 -13.90 -5.04
C ASN A 140 -10.14 -12.86 -6.16
N SER A 141 -8.92 -12.90 -6.72
CA SER A 141 -8.41 -11.90 -7.66
C SER A 141 -9.04 -11.98 -9.06
N THR A 142 -10.35 -11.78 -9.18
CA THR A 142 -11.02 -11.69 -10.49
C THR A 142 -10.76 -10.31 -11.12
N SER A 143 -9.64 -10.18 -11.84
CA SER A 143 -9.42 -9.02 -12.72
C SER A 143 -10.50 -8.95 -13.79
N THR A 144 -11.10 -7.77 -13.98
CA THR A 144 -11.97 -7.49 -15.13
C THR A 144 -11.18 -7.12 -16.40
N ASP A 145 -9.87 -6.88 -16.27
CA ASP A 145 -8.93 -6.72 -17.38
C ASP A 145 -8.30 -8.09 -17.70
N PRO A 146 -8.54 -8.67 -18.89
CA PRO A 146 -7.99 -9.97 -19.30
C PRO A 146 -6.49 -9.93 -19.65
N THR A 147 -5.84 -8.75 -19.61
CA THR A 147 -4.40 -8.59 -19.84
C THR A 147 -3.59 -8.45 -18.55
N ALA A 148 -4.25 -8.22 -17.41
CA ALA A 148 -3.61 -8.27 -16.11
C ALA A 148 -3.26 -9.73 -15.73
N PRO A 149 -2.17 -9.97 -14.97
CA PRO A 149 -1.93 -11.29 -14.40
C PRO A 149 -3.10 -11.68 -13.49
N LEU A 150 -3.50 -12.97 -13.54
CA LEU A 150 -4.65 -13.51 -12.80
C LEU A 150 -4.62 -13.17 -11.30
N CYS A 151 -3.44 -12.99 -10.73
CA CYS A 151 -3.27 -12.45 -9.39
C CYS A 151 -1.90 -11.78 -9.23
N HIS A 152 -1.88 -10.72 -8.42
CA HIS A 152 -0.66 -10.04 -7.98
C HIS A 152 -0.96 -9.24 -6.70
N LEU A 153 0.02 -9.04 -5.82
CA LEU A 153 -0.21 -8.35 -4.54
C LEU A 153 -0.36 -6.83 -4.69
N ALA A 154 0.40 -6.19 -5.60
CA ALA A 154 0.37 -4.74 -5.78
C ALA A 154 -1.04 -4.11 -5.96
N PRO A 155 -1.93 -4.58 -6.87
CA PRO A 155 -3.30 -4.03 -6.99
C PRO A 155 -4.17 -4.17 -5.73
N VAL A 156 -3.78 -5.05 -4.81
CA VAL A 156 -4.48 -5.32 -3.55
C VAL A 156 -3.93 -4.43 -2.42
N ALA A 157 -2.66 -4.03 -2.49
CA ALA A 157 -1.96 -3.27 -1.45
C ALA A 157 -2.54 -1.87 -1.18
N THR A 158 -3.38 -1.33 -2.07
CA THR A 158 -4.09 -0.04 -1.89
C THR A 158 -5.55 -0.19 -1.45
N TRP A 159 -6.02 -1.42 -1.24
CA TRP A 159 -7.43 -1.72 -0.93
C TRP A 159 -7.90 -1.07 0.38
N ALA A 160 -7.07 -1.10 1.43
CA ALA A 160 -7.48 -0.64 2.75
C ALA A 160 -7.83 0.85 2.73
N ASP A 161 -6.93 1.75 2.28
CA ASP A 161 -7.21 3.19 2.19
C ASP A 161 -8.43 3.50 1.28
N LYS A 162 -8.53 2.84 0.12
CA LYS A 162 -9.67 2.97 -0.82
C LYS A 162 -11.03 2.64 -0.19
N TYR A 163 -11.07 1.80 0.84
CA TYR A 163 -12.29 1.41 1.54
C TYR A 163 -12.41 1.99 2.97
N ARG A 164 -11.34 2.58 3.52
CA ARG A 164 -11.25 3.19 4.86
C ARG A 164 -12.32 4.21 5.18
N ASN A 165 -12.74 5.01 4.20
CA ASN A 165 -13.86 5.96 4.37
C ASN A 165 -15.22 5.28 4.60
N LYS A 166 -15.39 4.03 4.14
CA LYS A 166 -16.54 3.16 4.45
C LYS A 166 -16.29 2.41 5.77
N MET A 167 -15.06 1.93 5.96
CA MET A 167 -14.59 1.20 7.13
C MET A 167 -13.95 2.13 8.17
N ARG A 168 -14.67 3.18 8.62
CA ARG A 168 -14.07 4.26 9.44
C ARG A 168 -13.46 3.80 10.77
N TRP A 169 -13.78 2.58 11.22
CA TRP A 169 -13.15 1.91 12.37
C TRP A 169 -11.69 1.51 12.11
N SER A 170 -11.31 1.20 10.87
CA SER A 170 -9.94 0.84 10.47
C SER A 170 -9.01 2.05 10.39
N ALA A 171 -9.56 3.26 10.31
CA ALA A 171 -8.79 4.47 10.01
C ALA A 171 -7.59 4.79 10.96
N PRO A 172 -7.60 4.41 12.26
CA PRO A 172 -6.43 4.49 13.14
C PRO A 172 -5.42 3.35 12.99
N LEU A 173 -5.79 2.21 12.39
CA LEU A 173 -4.92 1.05 12.19
C LEU A 173 -3.84 1.28 11.12
N HIS A 174 -3.84 2.44 10.48
CA HIS A 174 -2.82 2.82 9.50
C HIS A 174 -1.58 3.45 10.15
N TYR A 175 -1.67 3.94 11.39
CA TYR A 175 -0.56 4.66 12.02
C TYR A 175 -0.47 4.38 13.52
N ILE A 176 0.58 4.87 14.16
CA ILE A 176 0.69 5.02 15.61
C ILE A 176 1.02 6.46 15.95
N GLY A 177 0.69 6.89 17.16
CA GLY A 177 1.14 8.18 17.69
C GLY A 177 1.59 8.00 19.13
N ALA A 178 2.88 8.10 19.39
CA ALA A 178 3.39 8.24 20.75
C ALA A 178 3.00 9.62 21.31
N LYS A 179 2.63 9.70 22.59
CA LYS A 179 2.18 10.96 23.21
C LYS A 179 3.33 11.90 23.61
N ASP A 180 4.51 11.35 23.88
CA ASP A 180 5.70 12.10 24.34
C ASP A 180 6.70 12.40 23.21
N ASP A 181 6.29 12.12 21.98
CA ASP A 181 7.11 12.25 20.78
C ASP A 181 7.03 13.65 20.18
N TYR A 182 8.20 14.25 19.98
CA TYR A 182 8.38 15.58 19.42
C TYR A 182 9.73 15.59 18.68
N PRO A 183 9.79 15.10 17.42
CA PRO A 183 11.04 14.59 16.85
C PRO A 183 12.27 15.51 16.86
N SER A 184 12.11 16.82 16.83
CA SER A 184 13.21 17.79 16.96
C SER A 184 13.85 17.86 18.37
N ARG A 185 13.17 17.32 19.39
CA ARG A 185 13.51 17.38 20.83
C ARG A 185 13.52 16.02 21.53
N THR A 186 12.51 15.18 21.31
CA THR A 186 12.32 13.86 21.95
C THR A 186 11.85 12.82 20.93
N CYS A 187 12.52 11.66 20.91
CA CYS A 187 12.20 10.52 20.05
C CYS A 187 11.61 9.40 20.92
N ALA A 188 10.33 9.51 21.27
CA ALA A 188 9.73 8.72 22.34
C ALA A 188 8.84 7.59 21.78
N PHE A 189 9.21 6.33 22.02
CA PHE A 189 8.56 5.19 21.38
C PHE A 189 8.27 4.01 22.34
N PRO A 190 7.10 3.94 23.00
CA PRO A 190 5.93 4.82 22.88
C PRO A 190 5.95 6.08 23.78
N GLY A 191 7.01 6.23 24.60
CA GLY A 191 7.05 7.22 25.68
C GLY A 191 6.31 6.76 26.95
N THR A 192 6.49 7.54 28.02
CA THR A 192 5.89 7.32 29.35
C THR A 192 4.36 7.29 29.35
N HIS A 193 3.70 8.09 28.51
CA HIS A 193 2.24 8.14 28.41
C HIS A 193 1.67 7.20 27.34
N GLY A 194 2.51 6.40 26.68
CA GLY A 194 2.10 5.38 25.70
C GLY A 194 1.47 5.94 24.42
N TRP A 195 0.77 5.08 23.68
CA TRP A 195 0.10 5.42 22.42
C TRP A 195 -1.15 6.31 22.61
N ALA A 196 -1.39 7.21 21.67
CA ALA A 196 -2.66 7.87 21.44
C ALA A 196 -3.70 6.90 20.84
N GLY A 197 -4.99 7.27 20.95
CA GLY A 197 -6.09 6.42 20.49
C GLY A 197 -6.54 5.39 21.52
N ARG A 198 -6.93 4.20 21.06
CA ARG A 198 -7.31 3.06 21.91
C ARG A 198 -6.12 2.10 22.06
N GLU A 199 -6.04 1.40 23.19
CA GLU A 199 -5.08 0.30 23.35
C GLU A 199 -5.28 -0.76 22.25
N GLY A 200 -4.18 -1.18 21.60
CA GLY A 200 -4.18 -2.05 20.41
C GLY A 200 -4.76 -1.44 19.12
N GLY A 201 -5.42 -0.26 19.18
CA GLY A 201 -6.09 0.38 18.04
C GLY A 201 -5.17 1.24 17.19
N ASN A 202 -4.06 0.66 16.72
CA ASN A 202 -2.99 1.32 15.97
C ASN A 202 -2.32 0.32 14.99
N VAL A 203 -1.42 0.75 14.09
CA VAL A 203 -0.87 -0.16 13.04
C VAL A 203 -0.13 -1.39 13.56
N LEU A 204 0.62 -1.29 14.66
CA LEU A 204 1.35 -2.43 15.22
C LEU A 204 0.37 -3.50 15.76
N GLY A 205 -0.65 -3.06 16.49
CA GLY A 205 -1.76 -3.92 16.94
C GLY A 205 -2.63 -4.43 15.78
N GLY A 206 -2.73 -3.65 14.69
CA GLY A 206 -3.35 -4.04 13.43
C GLY A 206 -2.66 -5.25 12.81
N ILE A 207 -1.33 -5.17 12.62
CA ILE A 207 -0.49 -6.26 12.07
C ILE A 207 -0.61 -7.53 12.90
N ARG A 208 -0.48 -7.44 14.23
CA ARG A 208 -0.63 -8.59 15.15
C ARG A 208 -2.01 -9.25 14.98
N ASN A 209 -3.08 -8.48 15.10
CA ASN A 209 -4.47 -8.95 15.02
C ASN A 209 -4.81 -9.61 13.67
N VAL A 210 -4.45 -8.99 12.53
CA VAL A 210 -4.71 -9.61 11.22
C VAL A 210 -3.87 -10.87 11.01
N THR A 211 -2.70 -10.97 11.65
CA THR A 211 -1.91 -12.20 11.61
C THR A 211 -2.51 -13.28 12.51
N ASP A 212 -2.95 -12.99 13.75
CA ASP A 212 -3.66 -13.94 14.61
C ASP A 212 -4.88 -14.57 13.89
N ILE A 213 -5.61 -13.76 13.12
CA ILE A 213 -6.73 -14.20 12.28
C ILE A 213 -6.25 -15.18 11.19
N LEU A 214 -5.14 -14.88 10.50
CA LEU A 214 -4.60 -15.74 9.46
C LEU A 214 -4.02 -17.05 10.03
N GLU A 215 -3.25 -17.00 11.12
CA GLU A 215 -2.74 -18.18 11.83
C GLU A 215 -3.89 -19.10 12.28
N GLY A 216 -5.00 -18.52 12.75
CA GLY A 216 -6.20 -19.28 13.13
C GLY A 216 -6.99 -19.88 11.96
N VAL A 217 -6.97 -19.27 10.77
CA VAL A 217 -7.80 -19.68 9.63
C VAL A 217 -7.06 -20.57 8.62
N VAL A 218 -5.80 -20.28 8.29
CA VAL A 218 -5.04 -21.00 7.25
C VAL A 218 -5.01 -22.53 7.45
N PRO A 219 -4.93 -23.08 8.68
CA PRO A 219 -5.01 -24.54 8.88
C PRO A 219 -6.32 -25.18 8.37
N TYR A 220 -7.46 -24.47 8.40
CA TYR A 220 -8.70 -24.97 7.81
C TYR A 220 -8.64 -24.93 6.27
N GLY A 221 -7.94 -23.94 5.70
CA GLY A 221 -7.65 -23.86 4.27
C GLY A 221 -6.82 -25.05 3.79
N ARG A 222 -5.70 -25.36 4.47
CA ARG A 222 -4.84 -26.52 4.15
C ARG A 222 -5.60 -27.86 4.16
N ARG A 223 -6.67 -28.01 4.98
CA ARG A 223 -7.50 -29.24 5.03
C ARG A 223 -8.72 -29.22 4.09
N GLY A 224 -8.98 -28.13 3.37
CA GLY A 224 -10.20 -27.96 2.56
C GLY A 224 -11.49 -27.80 3.38
N GLU A 225 -11.37 -27.48 4.68
CA GLU A 225 -12.48 -27.36 5.65
C GLU A 225 -12.96 -25.91 5.85
N MET A 226 -12.33 -24.94 5.16
CA MET A 226 -12.57 -23.51 5.37
C MET A 226 -13.97 -23.08 4.91
N SER A 227 -14.79 -22.62 5.86
CA SER A 227 -16.11 -22.06 5.57
C SER A 227 -16.03 -20.70 4.85
N THR A 228 -17.09 -20.32 4.14
CA THR A 228 -17.19 -19.01 3.45
C THR A 228 -16.91 -17.82 4.38
N GLN A 229 -17.36 -17.88 5.64
CA GLN A 229 -17.10 -16.80 6.60
C GLN A 229 -15.62 -16.71 6.98
N GLN A 230 -14.94 -17.84 7.17
CA GLN A 230 -13.50 -17.88 7.43
C GLN A 230 -12.71 -17.39 6.21
N TYR A 231 -13.13 -17.77 5.00
CA TYR A 231 -12.52 -17.35 3.74
C TYR A 231 -12.58 -15.83 3.57
N GLU A 232 -13.76 -15.20 3.69
CA GLU A 232 -13.89 -13.73 3.57
C GLU A 232 -13.09 -13.00 4.65
N LEU A 233 -13.14 -13.49 5.91
CA LEU A 233 -12.38 -12.93 7.03
C LEU A 233 -10.86 -12.99 6.79
N ALA A 234 -10.33 -14.11 6.31
CA ALA A 234 -8.91 -14.25 5.99
C ALA A 234 -8.53 -13.47 4.72
N SER A 235 -9.45 -13.30 3.77
CA SER A 235 -9.25 -12.46 2.59
C SER A 235 -9.13 -10.98 2.97
N GLU A 236 -9.97 -10.50 3.90
CA GLU A 236 -9.90 -9.14 4.46
C GLU A 236 -8.64 -8.94 5.32
N ALA A 237 -8.33 -9.90 6.22
CA ALA A 237 -7.12 -9.85 7.04
C ALA A 237 -5.83 -9.81 6.20
N LEU A 238 -5.74 -10.60 5.12
CA LEU A 238 -4.62 -10.58 4.19
C LEU A 238 -4.51 -9.23 3.44
N LYS A 239 -5.63 -8.64 3.01
CA LYS A 239 -5.66 -7.31 2.36
C LYS A 239 -5.13 -6.23 3.31
N PHE A 240 -5.51 -6.28 4.58
CA PHE A 240 -4.97 -5.38 5.61
C PHE A 240 -3.49 -5.64 5.93
N LEU A 241 -3.05 -6.90 6.02
CA LEU A 241 -1.64 -7.25 6.30
C LEU A 241 -0.69 -6.72 5.20
N ILE A 242 -1.06 -6.90 3.93
CA ILE A 242 -0.29 -6.39 2.78
C ILE A 242 -0.17 -4.86 2.83
N HIS A 243 -1.23 -4.16 3.24
CA HIS A 243 -1.23 -2.70 3.39
C HIS A 243 -0.37 -2.28 4.60
N PHE A 244 -0.74 -2.69 5.82
CA PHE A 244 -0.11 -2.26 7.07
C PHE A 244 1.40 -2.53 7.16
N MET A 245 1.89 -3.60 6.52
CA MET A 245 3.34 -3.84 6.41
C MET A 245 4.05 -2.77 5.56
N GLY A 246 3.35 -2.14 4.62
CA GLY A 246 3.76 -0.87 4.02
C GLY A 246 3.69 0.28 5.02
N ASP A 247 2.52 0.58 5.60
CA ASP A 247 2.27 1.72 6.51
C ASP A 247 3.35 1.83 7.60
N MET A 248 3.67 0.72 8.25
CA MET A 248 4.65 0.66 9.34
C MET A 248 6.08 1.07 8.91
N HIS A 249 6.40 0.97 7.62
CA HIS A 249 7.69 1.40 7.09
C HIS A 249 7.70 2.87 6.64
N MET A 250 6.56 3.56 6.71
CA MET A 250 6.45 5.00 6.48
C MET A 250 6.83 5.73 7.79
N PRO A 251 7.94 6.49 7.87
CA PRO A 251 8.41 7.01 9.17
C PRO A 251 7.41 7.96 9.85
N LEU A 252 6.68 8.76 9.08
CA LEU A 252 5.65 9.67 9.59
C LEU A 252 4.35 8.97 10.02
N HIS A 253 4.19 7.67 9.74
CA HIS A 253 3.14 6.84 10.34
C HIS A 253 3.51 6.36 11.75
N LEU A 254 4.76 6.58 12.16
CA LEU A 254 5.29 6.19 13.46
C LEU A 254 5.42 7.37 14.44
N THR A 255 4.81 8.53 14.15
CA THR A 255 4.83 9.73 15.01
C THR A 255 3.45 10.38 15.16
N GLY A 256 3.16 10.86 16.37
CA GLY A 256 1.94 11.62 16.65
C GLY A 256 2.01 13.10 16.24
N ARG A 257 3.21 13.65 16.03
CA ARG A 257 3.47 15.08 15.81
C ARG A 257 2.73 15.57 14.58
N ASP A 258 1.89 16.59 14.75
CA ASP A 258 1.06 17.22 13.71
C ASP A 258 0.27 16.24 12.83
N ARG A 259 -0.20 15.16 13.45
CA ARG A 259 -0.97 14.07 12.80
C ARG A 259 -0.12 13.40 11.72
N GLY A 260 1.10 13.01 12.07
CA GLY A 260 2.10 12.46 11.14
C GLY A 260 2.67 13.52 10.18
N GLY A 261 2.76 14.78 10.59
CA GLY A 261 3.19 15.88 9.72
C GLY A 261 2.16 16.35 8.67
N ASN A 262 0.90 15.92 8.74
CA ASN A 262 -0.17 16.36 7.82
C ASN A 262 -0.53 17.85 8.00
N SER A 263 -0.49 18.37 9.23
CA SER A 263 -0.68 19.81 9.48
C SER A 263 0.55 20.64 9.06
N MET A 264 1.77 20.08 9.14
CA MET A 264 3.00 20.81 8.80
C MET A 264 3.11 21.10 7.32
N LYS A 265 2.96 22.39 6.96
CA LYS A 265 3.13 22.87 5.58
C LYS A 265 4.60 23.08 5.27
N VAL A 266 5.00 22.56 4.12
CA VAL A 266 6.38 22.61 3.59
C VAL A 266 6.34 23.09 2.14
N ALA A 267 7.46 23.59 1.63
CA ALA A 267 7.65 23.81 0.21
C ALA A 267 8.48 22.67 -0.39
N PHE A 268 8.11 22.23 -1.59
CA PHE A 268 8.85 21.27 -2.38
C PHE A 268 8.87 21.76 -3.84
N ASN A 269 10.06 21.95 -4.40
CA ASN A 269 10.25 22.56 -5.72
C ASN A 269 9.58 23.95 -5.86
N GLY A 270 9.61 24.75 -4.79
CA GLY A 270 9.00 26.09 -4.71
C GLY A 270 7.48 26.10 -4.56
N ARG A 271 6.84 24.95 -4.30
CA ARG A 271 5.38 24.81 -4.20
C ARG A 271 4.95 24.19 -2.87
N GLN A 272 3.85 24.69 -2.32
CA GLN A 272 3.27 24.25 -1.06
C GLN A 272 2.79 22.79 -1.14
N THR A 273 3.17 22.00 -0.14
CA THR A 273 2.60 20.69 0.18
C THR A 273 2.58 20.55 1.71
N ASN A 274 2.49 19.33 2.23
CA ASN A 274 2.68 19.02 3.65
C ASN A 274 3.76 17.94 3.82
N LEU A 275 4.39 17.90 5.00
CA LEU A 275 5.54 17.01 5.27
C LEU A 275 5.19 15.54 5.06
N HIS A 276 3.96 15.15 5.43
CA HIS A 276 3.42 13.81 5.20
C HIS A 276 3.38 13.48 3.71
N SER A 277 2.54 14.16 2.92
CA SER A 277 2.40 13.92 1.47
C SER A 277 3.70 14.03 0.68
N LEU A 278 4.69 14.78 1.17
CA LEU A 278 6.04 14.80 0.61
C LEU A 278 6.70 13.42 0.67
N TRP A 279 6.85 12.85 1.87
CA TRP A 279 7.44 11.52 2.06
C TRP A 279 6.59 10.42 1.45
N ASP A 280 5.28 10.51 1.69
CA ASP A 280 4.25 9.54 1.37
C ASP A 280 4.19 9.18 -0.13
N GLY A 281 4.25 10.20 -1.00
CA GLY A 281 4.19 10.02 -2.45
C GLY A 281 5.20 10.82 -3.26
N LEU A 282 5.46 12.09 -2.92
CA LEU A 282 6.24 12.98 -3.80
C LEU A 282 7.72 12.61 -3.92
N LEU A 283 8.35 12.08 -2.86
CA LEU A 283 9.72 11.56 -2.93
C LEU A 283 9.80 10.33 -3.86
N ILE A 284 8.85 9.40 -3.76
CA ILE A 284 8.76 8.23 -4.66
C ILE A 284 8.50 8.69 -6.09
N ALA A 285 7.52 9.56 -6.31
CA ALA A 285 7.16 10.08 -7.63
C ALA A 285 8.34 10.81 -8.29
N LYS A 286 9.16 11.55 -7.52
CA LYS A 286 10.41 12.14 -8.00
C LYS A 286 11.46 11.08 -8.34
N ALA A 287 11.67 10.08 -7.49
CA ALA A 287 12.62 8.99 -7.73
C ALA A 287 12.26 8.17 -8.98
N LEU A 288 10.97 7.90 -9.22
CA LEU A 288 10.45 7.23 -10.41
C LEU A 288 10.79 7.97 -11.72
N ARG A 289 10.90 9.31 -11.69
CA ARG A 289 11.32 10.11 -12.87
C ARG A 289 12.84 10.18 -13.05
N SER A 290 13.64 9.81 -12.03
CA SER A 290 15.11 9.90 -12.04
C SER A 290 15.85 8.58 -12.29
N VAL A 291 15.12 7.44 -12.35
CA VAL A 291 15.69 6.10 -12.50
C VAL A 291 16.67 6.00 -13.69
N PRO A 292 17.92 5.51 -13.50
CA PRO A 292 18.87 5.33 -14.59
C PRO A 292 18.35 4.40 -15.68
N ARG A 293 18.37 4.85 -16.94
CA ARG A 293 17.83 4.15 -18.13
C ARG A 293 18.28 2.69 -18.31
N LYS A 294 19.39 2.27 -17.70
CA LYS A 294 19.82 0.85 -17.62
C LYS A 294 18.72 -0.07 -17.05
N TYR A 295 17.90 0.43 -16.12
CA TYR A 295 16.81 -0.34 -15.50
C TYR A 295 15.50 -0.37 -16.31
N ASN A 296 15.47 0.24 -17.50
CA ASN A 296 14.38 0.06 -18.45
C ASN A 296 14.53 -1.26 -19.24
N GLN A 297 15.65 -1.97 -19.07
CA GLN A 297 15.91 -3.30 -19.64
C GLN A 297 15.60 -4.39 -18.62
N ARG A 298 15.19 -5.56 -19.10
CA ARG A 298 14.88 -6.73 -18.24
C ARG A 298 16.17 -7.28 -17.62
N LEU A 299 16.11 -7.67 -16.35
CA LEU A 299 17.23 -8.32 -15.65
C LEU A 299 17.35 -9.79 -16.05
N PRO A 300 18.55 -10.41 -15.91
CA PRO A 300 18.71 -11.85 -16.09
C PRO A 300 17.98 -12.70 -15.04
N SER A 301 17.63 -12.13 -13.87
CA SER A 301 16.94 -12.83 -12.80
C SER A 301 15.47 -13.07 -13.13
N ARG A 302 15.12 -14.31 -13.44
CA ARG A 302 13.73 -14.72 -13.67
C ARG A 302 12.84 -14.44 -12.46
N LYS A 303 13.32 -14.72 -11.24
CA LYS A 303 12.63 -14.48 -9.95
C LYS A 303 12.16 -13.02 -9.79
N ILE A 304 12.99 -12.06 -10.21
CA ILE A 304 12.60 -10.64 -10.24
C ILE A 304 11.62 -10.39 -11.39
N GLU A 305 11.99 -10.77 -12.62
CA GLU A 305 11.19 -10.47 -13.82
C GLU A 305 9.81 -11.12 -13.86
N SER A 306 9.55 -12.18 -13.09
CA SER A 306 8.24 -12.83 -12.96
C SER A 306 7.25 -12.08 -12.06
N ALA A 307 7.74 -11.22 -11.16
CA ALA A 307 6.90 -10.33 -10.35
C ALA A 307 6.69 -8.95 -10.99
N LEU A 308 7.31 -8.68 -12.15
CA LEU A 308 7.22 -7.39 -12.82
C LEU A 308 6.11 -7.39 -13.90
N ARG A 309 5.26 -6.36 -13.87
CA ARG A 309 3.98 -6.29 -14.59
C ARG A 309 3.99 -5.42 -15.84
N GLY A 310 5.11 -4.78 -16.17
CA GLY A 310 5.19 -3.71 -17.17
C GLY A 310 4.75 -2.35 -16.64
N THR A 311 4.78 -2.13 -15.32
CA THR A 311 4.39 -0.83 -14.73
C THR A 311 5.48 0.22 -14.90
N ILE A 312 5.11 1.47 -14.63
CA ILE A 312 6.06 2.59 -14.56
C ILE A 312 7.05 2.51 -13.38
N TYR A 313 6.76 1.71 -12.34
CA TYR A 313 7.69 1.48 -11.21
C TYR A 313 8.58 0.25 -11.38
N ASP A 314 8.39 -0.58 -12.42
CA ASP A 314 9.19 -1.79 -12.64
C ASP A 314 10.71 -1.49 -12.72
N SER A 315 11.10 -0.39 -13.37
CA SER A 315 12.51 0.03 -13.47
C SER A 315 13.09 0.46 -12.11
N TYR A 316 12.26 1.04 -11.25
CA TYR A 316 12.64 1.43 -9.89
C TYR A 316 12.77 0.19 -8.99
N VAL A 317 11.85 -0.77 -9.08
CA VAL A 317 12.00 -2.09 -8.43
C VAL A 317 13.29 -2.77 -8.88
N ARG A 318 13.60 -2.82 -10.18
CA ARG A 318 14.89 -3.33 -10.69
C ARG A 318 16.10 -2.62 -10.08
N MET A 319 16.03 -1.30 -9.90
CA MET A 319 17.10 -0.51 -9.25
C MET A 319 17.24 -0.85 -7.77
N ILE A 320 16.13 -0.89 -7.01
CA ILE A 320 16.09 -1.23 -5.58
C ILE A 320 16.70 -2.63 -5.36
N MET A 321 16.31 -3.61 -6.19
CA MET A 321 16.82 -4.96 -6.11
C MET A 321 18.32 -5.04 -6.44
N VAL A 322 18.79 -4.40 -7.51
CA VAL A 322 20.18 -4.54 -8.00
C VAL A 322 21.19 -3.68 -7.23
N GLU A 323 20.87 -2.43 -6.92
CA GLU A 323 21.81 -1.51 -6.24
C GLU A 323 21.69 -1.59 -4.72
N GLY A 324 20.49 -1.90 -4.22
CA GLY A 324 20.18 -2.05 -2.80
C GLY A 324 20.29 -3.50 -2.32
N VAL A 325 19.23 -4.29 -2.51
CA VAL A 325 19.04 -5.59 -1.85
C VAL A 325 20.14 -6.60 -2.19
N LEU A 326 20.48 -6.76 -3.47
CA LEU A 326 21.53 -7.67 -3.95
C LEU A 326 22.95 -7.07 -3.88
N SER A 327 23.12 -5.91 -3.22
CA SER A 327 24.38 -5.17 -3.19
C SER A 327 24.57 -4.42 -1.86
N GLN A 328 24.14 -3.15 -1.75
CA GLN A 328 24.40 -2.29 -0.59
C GLN A 328 23.90 -2.88 0.74
N TRP A 329 22.75 -3.56 0.73
CA TRP A 329 22.06 -4.03 1.94
C TRP A 329 22.14 -5.54 2.15
N GLN A 330 22.81 -6.30 1.26
CA GLN A 330 22.79 -7.77 1.27
C GLN A 330 23.15 -8.38 2.65
N ARG A 331 24.04 -7.71 3.40
CA ARG A 331 24.49 -8.14 4.74
C ARG A 331 23.55 -7.77 5.88
N GLU A 332 22.64 -6.83 5.67
CA GLU A 332 21.64 -6.41 6.67
C GLU A 332 20.36 -7.25 6.63
N LEU A 333 20.12 -8.00 5.54
CA LEU A 333 18.85 -8.71 5.31
C LEU A 333 18.46 -9.69 6.43
N PRO A 334 19.41 -10.41 7.09
CA PRO A 334 19.09 -11.20 8.30
C PRO A 334 18.57 -10.34 9.45
N ASP A 335 19.19 -9.18 9.70
CA ASP A 335 18.80 -8.25 10.78
C ASP A 335 17.44 -7.58 10.49
N TRP A 336 17.08 -7.42 9.22
CA TRP A 336 15.77 -6.91 8.82
C TRP A 336 14.64 -7.88 9.18
N LEU A 337 14.88 -9.19 9.05
CA LEU A 337 13.92 -10.25 9.38
C LEU A 337 13.99 -10.71 10.84
N ALA A 338 15.08 -10.40 11.56
CA ALA A 338 15.27 -10.78 12.94
C ALA A 338 14.17 -10.22 13.86
N CYS A 339 13.76 -11.03 14.83
CA CYS A 339 13.01 -10.64 16.01
C CYS A 339 13.82 -10.92 17.27
N PRO A 340 13.68 -10.09 18.33
CA PRO A 340 14.34 -10.36 19.59
C PRO A 340 13.80 -11.66 20.18
N ALA A 341 14.68 -12.59 20.52
CA ALA A 341 14.28 -13.83 21.17
C ALA A 341 13.59 -13.50 22.50
N GLN A 342 12.26 -13.66 22.54
CA GLN A 342 11.48 -13.50 23.76
C GLN A 342 12.12 -14.32 24.88
N SER A 343 12.42 -13.69 26.01
CA SER A 343 12.91 -14.40 27.19
C SER A 343 11.92 -15.48 27.56
N ALA A 344 12.33 -16.75 27.43
CA ALA A 344 11.43 -17.90 27.51
C ALA A 344 10.55 -17.83 28.77
N PRO A 345 9.24 -18.14 28.67
CA PRO A 345 8.33 -18.06 29.80
C PRO A 345 8.89 -18.90 30.96
N VAL A 346 8.95 -18.30 32.16
CA VAL A 346 9.47 -18.94 33.37
C VAL A 346 8.79 -20.30 33.52
N SER A 347 9.59 -21.37 33.52
CA SER A 347 9.10 -22.74 33.48
C SER A 347 8.36 -23.10 34.76
N LEU A 348 7.05 -22.84 34.77
CA LEU A 348 6.13 -23.41 35.74
C LEU A 348 6.01 -24.91 35.43
N ALA A 349 6.53 -25.73 36.35
CA ALA A 349 6.59 -27.17 36.17
C ALA A 349 5.20 -27.77 35.95
N MET A 350 5.02 -28.48 34.83
CA MET A 350 3.76 -29.17 34.51
C MET A 350 3.46 -30.27 35.54
N PRO A 351 2.28 -30.27 36.20
CA PRO A 351 1.85 -31.38 37.03
C PRO A 351 1.56 -32.60 36.15
N THR A 352 2.21 -33.72 36.41
CA THR A 352 2.08 -34.94 35.61
C THR A 352 0.78 -35.71 35.93
N SER A 353 -0.36 -35.26 35.41
CA SER A 353 -1.63 -35.99 35.45
C SER A 353 -2.56 -35.61 34.29
N LEU A 354 -3.17 -36.62 33.65
CA LEU A 354 -4.15 -36.48 32.57
C LEU A 354 -5.35 -35.61 32.99
N GLY A 355 -5.51 -34.43 32.39
CA GLY A 355 -6.51 -33.44 32.76
C GLY A 355 -7.46 -33.05 31.62
N THR A 356 -8.75 -32.94 31.94
CA THR A 356 -9.84 -32.72 30.98
C THR A 356 -9.84 -31.33 30.33
N PHE A 357 -10.58 -31.20 29.21
CA PHE A 357 -10.99 -30.00 28.45
C PHE A 357 -10.96 -28.65 29.20
N TRP A 358 -11.39 -28.61 30.47
CA TRP A 358 -11.30 -27.44 31.33
C TRP A 358 -9.88 -26.85 31.46
N GLN A 359 -8.81 -27.64 31.32
CA GLN A 359 -7.43 -27.13 31.31
C GLN A 359 -7.11 -26.31 30.06
N GLN A 360 -7.64 -26.67 28.89
CA GLN A 360 -7.55 -25.82 27.69
C GLN A 360 -8.37 -24.54 27.87
N ALA A 361 -9.56 -24.63 28.47
CA ALA A 361 -10.35 -23.45 28.81
C ALA A 361 -9.62 -22.53 29.80
N VAL A 362 -8.91 -23.06 30.80
CA VAL A 362 -8.08 -22.29 31.73
C VAL A 362 -6.86 -21.67 31.05
N TYR A 363 -6.17 -22.38 30.15
CA TYR A 363 -5.06 -21.84 29.37
C TYR A 363 -5.49 -20.65 28.49
N VAL A 364 -6.63 -20.79 27.79
CA VAL A 364 -7.25 -19.69 27.04
C VAL A 364 -7.69 -18.56 27.98
N TRP A 365 -8.26 -18.88 29.15
CA TRP A 365 -8.73 -17.88 30.12
C TRP A 365 -7.59 -17.10 30.78
N GLU A 366 -6.45 -17.72 31.12
CA GLU A 366 -5.25 -16.99 31.57
C GLU A 366 -4.74 -16.05 30.47
N ARG A 367 -4.67 -16.51 29.22
CA ARG A 367 -4.25 -15.67 28.08
C ARG A 367 -5.23 -14.51 27.80
N VAL A 368 -6.52 -14.67 28.12
CA VAL A 368 -7.55 -13.62 28.03
C VAL A 368 -7.55 -12.67 29.25
N THR A 369 -7.11 -13.13 30.43
CA THR A 369 -7.18 -12.35 31.68
C THR A 369 -5.88 -11.66 32.08
N ARG A 370 -4.72 -12.07 31.55
CA ARG A 370 -3.45 -11.33 31.72
C ARG A 370 -3.35 -10.07 30.84
N ARG A 371 -4.27 -9.12 31.04
CA ARG A 371 -4.11 -7.76 30.54
C ARG A 371 -3.25 -6.93 31.50
N SER A 372 -1.99 -6.72 31.16
CA SER A 372 -1.09 -5.82 31.88
C SER A 372 -0.17 -5.04 30.94
N SER A 373 -0.67 -3.88 30.48
CA SER A 373 0.06 -2.70 29.99
C SER A 373 1.14 -2.86 28.89
N ALA A 374 0.82 -2.26 27.74
CA ALA A 374 1.74 -1.50 26.87
C ALA A 374 2.92 -2.20 26.17
N ALA A 375 2.85 -2.19 24.83
CA ALA A 375 3.91 -2.43 23.84
C ALA A 375 4.53 -3.84 23.76
N THR A 376 4.83 -4.51 24.88
CA THR A 376 5.57 -5.79 24.88
C THR A 376 4.74 -7.03 24.52
N ASP A 377 3.43 -6.89 24.30
CA ASP A 377 2.48 -7.97 23.97
C ASP A 377 2.03 -7.92 22.49
N ILE A 378 2.73 -7.14 21.65
CA ILE A 378 2.46 -7.00 20.20
C ILE A 378 3.46 -7.82 19.37
N ASP A 379 4.69 -7.96 19.86
CA ASP A 379 5.76 -8.71 19.23
C ASP A 379 5.79 -10.15 19.73
N ASP A 380 6.02 -11.12 18.83
CA ASP A 380 6.36 -12.49 19.21
C ASP A 380 7.72 -12.94 18.64
N ALA A 381 7.97 -14.27 18.60
CA ALA A 381 9.23 -14.83 18.12
C ALA A 381 9.41 -14.78 16.59
N LEU A 382 8.36 -14.44 15.85
CA LEU A 382 8.24 -14.53 14.40
C LEU A 382 7.81 -13.18 13.78
N ILE A 383 7.00 -12.41 14.51
CA ILE A 383 6.36 -11.19 14.01
C ILE A 383 6.49 -10.13 15.10
N CYS A 384 7.43 -9.21 14.89
CA CYS A 384 7.80 -8.20 15.88
C CYS A 384 7.68 -6.76 15.31
N PRO A 385 6.46 -6.30 14.96
CA PRO A 385 6.25 -4.99 14.35
C PRO A 385 6.73 -3.83 15.22
N TYR A 386 6.67 -3.91 16.56
CA TYR A 386 7.19 -2.86 17.44
C TYR A 386 8.73 -2.76 17.37
N TYR A 387 9.45 -3.88 17.48
CA TYR A 387 10.90 -3.94 17.24
C TYR A 387 11.29 -3.47 15.82
N TRP A 388 10.56 -3.91 14.79
CA TRP A 388 10.78 -3.50 13.41
C TRP A 388 10.51 -2.01 13.15
N ALA A 389 9.59 -1.40 13.89
CA ALA A 389 9.23 0.01 13.79
C ALA A 389 10.16 0.94 14.59
N GLN A 390 10.79 0.49 15.69
CA GLN A 390 11.73 1.30 16.49
C GLN A 390 12.80 2.05 15.66
N PRO A 391 13.60 1.40 14.79
CA PRO A 391 14.63 2.10 13.99
C PRO A 391 14.02 2.97 12.88
N ILE A 392 12.79 2.70 12.44
CA ILE A 392 12.09 3.50 11.42
C ILE A 392 11.50 4.76 12.06
N HIS A 393 11.00 4.68 13.29
CA HIS A 393 10.60 5.82 14.08
C HIS A 393 11.79 6.75 14.36
N ALA A 394 12.96 6.21 14.68
CA ALA A 394 14.18 7.00 14.93
C ALA A 394 14.51 7.97 13.77
N LEU A 395 14.22 7.57 12.51
CA LEU A 395 14.40 8.42 11.33
C LEU A 395 13.61 9.75 11.41
N ASN A 396 12.48 9.81 12.15
CA ASN A 396 11.77 11.06 12.45
C ASN A 396 12.72 12.10 13.03
N CYS A 397 13.55 11.70 13.99
CA CYS A 397 14.39 12.60 14.78
C CYS A 397 15.78 12.81 14.17
N GLU A 398 16.22 11.89 13.31
CA GLU A 398 17.51 11.93 12.62
C GLU A 398 17.47 12.67 11.27
N LEU A 399 16.35 12.61 10.53
CA LEU A 399 16.30 13.05 9.13
C LEU A 399 14.92 13.54 8.65
N VAL A 400 13.86 12.77 8.92
CA VAL A 400 12.52 12.94 8.35
C VAL A 400 11.82 14.21 8.85
N TRP A 401 12.16 14.69 10.05
CA TRP A 401 11.66 15.94 10.63
C TRP A 401 12.79 16.98 10.77
N PRO A 402 12.94 17.91 9.81
CA PRO A 402 13.90 19.00 9.93
C PRO A 402 13.65 19.83 11.20
N LYS A 403 14.67 20.00 12.05
CA LYS A 403 14.56 20.80 13.29
C LYS A 403 14.06 22.23 13.04
N ALA A 404 14.41 22.81 11.90
CA ALA A 404 13.94 24.11 11.45
C ALA A 404 12.40 24.22 11.32
N LEU A 405 11.64 23.11 11.26
CA LEU A 405 10.17 23.15 11.30
C LEU A 405 9.60 23.49 12.69
N ASP A 406 10.39 23.32 13.76
CA ASP A 406 10.06 23.68 15.14
C ASP A 406 10.83 24.91 15.64
N GLU A 407 11.35 25.72 14.70
CA GLU A 407 12.11 26.95 14.95
C GLU A 407 11.57 28.13 14.10
N PRO A 408 11.71 29.38 14.56
CA PRO A 408 11.29 30.55 13.80
C PRO A 408 12.03 30.70 12.46
N PRO A 409 11.33 31.04 11.36
CA PRO A 409 9.94 31.51 11.31
C PRO A 409 8.87 30.41 11.19
N TYR A 410 9.25 29.14 10.98
CA TYR A 410 8.33 28.12 10.48
C TYR A 410 7.37 27.58 11.55
N ASP A 411 7.79 27.52 12.81
CA ASP A 411 6.94 27.19 13.96
C ASP A 411 5.75 28.15 14.09
N THR A 412 6.00 29.46 14.02
CA THR A 412 4.98 30.51 14.14
C THR A 412 4.02 30.54 12.96
N ILE A 413 4.48 30.21 11.74
CA ILE A 413 3.62 30.09 10.56
C ILE A 413 2.68 28.89 10.71
N SER A 414 3.19 27.76 11.21
CA SER A 414 2.35 26.59 11.47
C SER A 414 1.29 26.87 12.54
N ALA A 415 1.69 27.43 13.68
CA ALA A 415 0.79 27.78 14.79
C ALA A 415 -0.26 28.85 14.41
N ALA A 416 0.09 29.82 13.57
CA ALA A 416 -0.85 30.86 13.11
C ALA A 416 -2.00 30.29 12.26
N HIS A 417 -1.75 29.23 11.49
CA HIS A 417 -2.78 28.59 10.66
C HIS A 417 -3.67 27.61 11.42
N ASP A 418 -3.22 27.04 12.54
CA ASP A 418 -4.05 26.18 13.40
C ASP A 418 -5.21 26.97 14.05
N GLY A 419 -5.01 28.28 14.25
CA GLY A 419 -6.06 29.22 14.67
C GLY A 419 -7.16 29.49 13.62
N ASP A 420 -6.90 29.22 12.34
CA ASP A 420 -7.84 29.38 11.21
C ASP A 420 -8.22 28.03 10.56
N ALA A 421 -8.09 26.94 11.32
CA ALA A 421 -8.40 25.57 10.89
C ALA A 421 -9.89 25.30 10.54
N ARG A 422 -10.73 26.35 10.49
CA ARG A 422 -12.12 26.31 9.99
C ARG A 422 -12.26 26.72 8.53
N THR A 423 -11.25 27.38 7.95
CA THR A 423 -11.45 28.16 6.72
C THR A 423 -10.68 27.62 5.51
N TYR A 424 -9.66 26.77 5.73
CA TYR A 424 -8.92 26.11 4.64
C TYR A 424 -9.30 24.63 4.47
N HIS A 425 -10.45 24.40 3.83
CA HIS A 425 -10.74 23.11 3.19
C HIS A 425 -9.77 22.89 2.01
N GLY A 426 -8.60 22.31 2.29
CA GLY A 426 -7.72 21.80 1.24
C GLY A 426 -8.43 20.68 0.48
N SER A 427 -8.87 20.98 -0.74
CA SER A 427 -9.60 20.08 -1.64
C SER A 427 -8.81 18.83 -2.06
N ASP A 428 -7.49 18.88 -1.87
CA ASP A 428 -6.52 18.16 -2.69
C ASP A 428 -6.20 16.74 -2.17
N ALA A 429 -6.93 16.30 -1.13
CA ALA A 429 -6.84 14.96 -0.57
C ALA A 429 -7.90 13.99 -1.13
N HIS A 430 -8.87 14.46 -1.91
CA HIS A 430 -9.92 13.60 -2.48
C HIS A 430 -9.50 13.05 -3.87
N GLY A 431 -9.12 11.76 -3.92
CA GLY A 431 -8.85 11.04 -5.17
C GLY A 431 -7.38 10.71 -5.44
N ARG A 432 -6.49 10.81 -4.44
CA ARG A 432 -5.06 10.45 -4.58
C ARG A 432 -4.80 8.95 -4.42
N ASP A 433 -5.82 8.15 -4.12
CA ASP A 433 -5.84 6.70 -3.88
C ASP A 433 -5.35 5.82 -5.08
N THR A 434 -4.66 6.39 -6.07
CA THR A 434 -4.22 5.73 -7.30
C THR A 434 -2.87 6.24 -7.81
N LEU A 435 -2.07 5.32 -8.34
CA LEU A 435 -0.74 5.57 -8.92
C LEU A 435 -0.72 6.69 -9.97
N ALA A 436 -1.79 6.84 -10.75
CA ALA A 436 -1.91 7.90 -11.75
C ALA A 436 -2.01 9.30 -11.10
N ALA A 437 -2.88 9.45 -10.10
CA ALA A 437 -3.08 10.72 -9.39
C ALA A 437 -1.85 11.18 -8.59
N GLU A 438 -0.95 10.26 -8.23
CA GLU A 438 0.36 10.57 -7.65
C GLU A 438 1.37 11.05 -8.69
N LEU A 439 1.44 10.36 -9.83
CA LEU A 439 2.41 10.66 -10.88
C LEU A 439 2.07 11.92 -11.67
N ASP A 440 0.80 12.31 -11.74
CA ASP A 440 0.37 13.58 -12.34
C ASP A 440 0.75 14.81 -11.50
N GLN A 441 1.10 14.62 -10.21
CA GLN A 441 1.64 15.70 -9.37
C GLN A 441 3.11 16.06 -9.69
N VAL A 442 3.81 15.24 -10.50
CA VAL A 442 5.21 15.49 -10.90
C VAL A 442 5.40 15.46 -12.42
N ASP A 443 6.12 16.44 -12.94
CA ASP A 443 6.43 16.51 -14.37
C ASP A 443 7.42 15.42 -14.82
N ALA A 444 7.68 15.35 -16.13
CA ALA A 444 8.60 14.37 -16.73
C ALA A 444 10.07 14.53 -16.28
N ALA A 445 10.42 15.58 -15.53
CA ALA A 445 11.73 15.80 -14.93
C ALA A 445 11.74 15.59 -13.39
N GLY A 446 10.63 15.09 -12.81
CA GLY A 446 10.52 14.83 -11.37
C GLY A 446 10.31 16.09 -10.53
N ARG A 447 9.88 17.21 -11.12
CA ARG A 447 9.52 18.42 -10.37
C ARG A 447 8.05 18.38 -9.98
N PHE A 448 7.73 18.69 -8.73
CA PHE A 448 6.37 18.82 -8.25
C PHE A 448 5.67 20.04 -8.88
N THR A 449 4.43 19.86 -9.33
CA THR A 449 3.68 20.87 -10.10
C THR A 449 2.32 21.24 -9.52
N ALA A 450 1.69 20.36 -8.73
CA ALA A 450 0.30 20.52 -8.30
C ALA A 450 0.09 21.63 -7.24
N GLY A 451 1.02 21.80 -6.31
CA GLY A 451 0.89 22.77 -5.22
C GLY A 451 0.99 24.24 -5.65
N THR A 452 0.46 25.15 -4.83
CA THR A 452 0.57 26.61 -5.05
C THR A 452 2.03 27.08 -4.86
N PRO A 453 2.56 28.02 -5.67
CA PRO A 453 3.90 28.56 -5.44
C PRO A 453 4.00 29.26 -4.06
N SER A 454 5.00 28.89 -3.24
CA SER A 454 5.21 29.48 -1.92
C SER A 454 6.68 29.73 -1.62
N LYS A 455 6.94 30.80 -0.86
CA LYS A 455 8.25 31.15 -0.27
C LYS A 455 8.18 31.29 1.26
N GLN A 456 7.04 30.91 1.86
CA GLN A 456 6.77 31.08 3.30
C GLN A 456 7.07 29.82 4.11
N HIS A 457 7.00 28.65 3.48
CA HIS A 457 7.30 27.36 4.12
C HIS A 457 8.75 26.94 3.84
N LEU A 458 9.29 26.05 4.67
CA LEU A 458 10.63 25.51 4.51
C LEU A 458 10.71 24.72 3.20
N GLU A 459 11.65 25.08 2.32
CA GLU A 459 11.90 24.36 1.07
C GLU A 459 12.71 23.09 1.36
N LEU A 460 12.19 21.96 0.89
CA LEU A 460 12.74 20.63 1.14
C LEU A 460 13.29 19.95 -0.12
N ASP A 461 13.11 20.51 -1.33
CA ASP A 461 13.79 20.00 -2.52
C ASP A 461 15.24 20.50 -2.65
N THR A 462 16.01 20.31 -1.57
CA THR A 462 17.38 20.80 -1.41
C THR A 462 18.40 19.66 -1.43
N PRO A 463 19.67 19.91 -1.81
CA PRO A 463 20.75 18.92 -1.70
C PRO A 463 20.90 18.33 -0.28
N GLU A 464 20.64 19.13 0.74
CA GLU A 464 20.79 18.81 2.16
C GLU A 464 19.67 17.89 2.67
N TYR A 465 18.46 17.98 2.09
CA TYR A 465 17.30 17.19 2.49
C TYR A 465 16.92 16.14 1.44
N SER A 466 16.21 16.51 0.36
CA SER A 466 15.80 15.53 -0.67
C SER A 466 17.02 14.88 -1.35
N GLY A 467 18.08 15.67 -1.58
CA GLY A 467 19.36 15.19 -2.10
C GLY A 467 20.02 14.15 -1.19
N LYS A 468 20.04 14.37 0.13
CA LYS A 468 20.53 13.40 1.11
C LYS A 468 19.67 12.14 1.13
N ILE A 469 18.34 12.28 1.17
CA ILE A 469 17.40 11.14 1.20
C ILE A 469 17.59 10.24 -0.03
N MET A 470 17.68 10.83 -1.23
CA MET A 470 17.92 10.09 -2.48
C MET A 470 19.33 9.49 -2.56
N LYS A 471 20.36 10.21 -2.09
CA LYS A 471 21.76 9.73 -2.08
C LYS A 471 21.95 8.53 -1.16
N ASP A 472 21.39 8.61 0.04
CA ASP A 472 21.52 7.58 1.07
C ASP A 472 20.46 6.46 0.91
N ARG A 473 19.55 6.60 -0.08
CA ARG A 473 18.54 5.63 -0.52
C ARG A 473 17.55 5.23 0.57
N VAL A 474 17.14 6.20 1.40
CA VAL A 474 16.33 5.93 2.60
C VAL A 474 14.94 5.41 2.24
N VAL A 475 14.28 6.00 1.24
CA VAL A 475 12.95 5.59 0.78
C VAL A 475 13.02 4.20 0.14
N GLU A 476 14.00 3.97 -0.74
CA GLU A 476 14.24 2.67 -1.38
C GLU A 476 14.49 1.56 -0.35
N LYS A 477 15.24 1.85 0.72
CA LYS A 477 15.53 0.91 1.81
C LYS A 477 14.28 0.55 2.61
N LEU A 478 13.44 1.54 2.93
CA LEU A 478 12.19 1.33 3.65
C LEU A 478 11.17 0.53 2.83
N LEU A 479 11.06 0.80 1.52
CA LEU A 479 10.23 0.01 0.59
C LEU A 479 10.75 -1.44 0.45
N ALA A 480 12.07 -1.64 0.44
CA ALA A 480 12.67 -2.97 0.44
C ALA A 480 12.42 -3.73 1.76
N GLN A 481 12.56 -3.06 2.91
CA GLN A 481 12.25 -3.63 4.22
C GLN A 481 10.78 -4.02 4.34
N ALA A 482 9.85 -3.17 3.89
CA ALA A 482 8.42 -3.46 3.84
C ALA A 482 8.12 -4.73 3.04
N GLY A 483 8.65 -4.81 1.81
CA GLY A 483 8.45 -5.97 0.95
C GLY A 483 9.06 -7.26 1.49
N ILE A 484 10.31 -7.22 1.96
CA ILE A 484 11.02 -8.40 2.46
C ILE A 484 10.40 -8.93 3.76
N ARG A 485 10.01 -8.04 4.70
CA ARG A 485 9.30 -8.45 5.92
C ARG A 485 7.91 -9.00 5.61
N LEU A 486 7.16 -8.38 4.69
CA LEU A 486 5.88 -8.91 4.23
C LEU A 486 6.04 -10.30 3.59
N ALA A 487 7.08 -10.52 2.78
CA ALA A 487 7.38 -11.84 2.23
C ALA A 487 7.68 -12.88 3.33
N GLY A 488 8.52 -12.53 4.31
CA GLY A 488 8.82 -13.41 5.45
C GLY A 488 7.56 -13.83 6.22
N VAL A 489 6.67 -12.89 6.51
CA VAL A 489 5.39 -13.17 7.20
C VAL A 489 4.45 -14.01 6.33
N LEU A 490 4.32 -13.70 5.04
CA LEU A 490 3.45 -14.48 4.13
C LEU A 490 3.99 -15.90 3.92
N ASN A 491 5.30 -16.09 3.83
CA ASN A 491 5.92 -17.41 3.75
C ASN A 491 5.66 -18.20 5.03
N TYR A 492 5.91 -17.61 6.21
CA TYR A 492 5.61 -18.25 7.50
C TYR A 492 4.15 -18.72 7.60
N LEU A 493 3.19 -17.90 7.16
CA LEU A 493 1.77 -18.23 7.24
C LEU A 493 1.35 -19.32 6.24
N PHE A 494 1.75 -19.18 4.97
CA PHE A 494 1.11 -19.86 3.85
C PHE A 494 1.98 -20.93 3.15
N ALA A 495 3.28 -21.06 3.45
CA ALA A 495 4.13 -22.05 2.79
C ALA A 495 3.70 -23.50 3.12
N ASP A 496 3.93 -24.43 2.19
CA ASP A 496 3.53 -25.83 2.32
C ASP A 496 4.77 -26.69 2.65
N LEU A 497 5.38 -26.35 3.78
CA LEU A 497 6.55 -26.99 4.37
C LEU A 497 6.13 -28.11 5.31
N ASP A 498 6.93 -29.16 5.45
CA ASP A 498 6.65 -30.23 6.43
C ASP A 498 6.85 -29.77 7.88
N ASP A 499 6.45 -30.58 8.87
CA ASP A 499 6.53 -30.18 10.29
C ASP A 499 7.98 -29.94 10.78
N GLU A 500 8.99 -30.55 10.18
CA GLU A 500 10.40 -30.38 10.54
C GLU A 500 10.98 -29.13 9.88
N GLU A 501 10.70 -28.92 8.59
CA GLU A 501 11.00 -27.68 7.87
C GLU A 501 10.28 -26.47 8.51
N MET A 502 9.02 -26.62 8.91
CA MET A 502 8.26 -25.59 9.64
C MET A 502 8.86 -25.28 11.01
N MET A 503 9.47 -26.24 11.72
CA MET A 503 10.19 -25.95 12.96
C MET A 503 11.50 -25.20 12.69
N VAL A 504 12.23 -25.55 11.63
CA VAL A 504 13.43 -24.80 11.21
C VAL A 504 13.07 -23.37 10.81
N TRP A 505 12.03 -23.18 9.99
CA TRP A 505 11.50 -21.87 9.60
C TRP A 505 10.93 -21.06 10.78
N ARG A 506 10.30 -21.71 11.76
CA ARG A 506 9.86 -21.05 13.00
C ARG A 506 11.04 -20.66 13.92
N SER A 507 12.21 -21.25 13.75
CA SER A 507 13.43 -20.83 14.45
C SER A 507 14.21 -19.73 13.71
N GLN A 508 13.96 -19.58 12.41
CA GLN A 508 14.69 -18.72 11.49
C GLN A 508 13.74 -18.25 10.39
N LEU A 509 13.26 -17.01 10.44
CA LEU A 509 12.54 -16.38 9.31
C LEU A 509 13.44 -16.39 8.07
N ARG A 510 13.29 -17.42 7.22
CA ARG A 510 14.01 -17.50 5.98
C ARG A 510 13.28 -16.68 4.93
N VAL A 511 14.08 -15.98 4.16
CA VAL A 511 13.76 -15.73 2.76
C VAL A 511 14.92 -16.38 2.03
N ASP A 512 14.64 -17.30 1.11
CA ASP A 512 15.66 -17.77 0.20
C ASP A 512 15.97 -16.58 -0.73
N LEU A 513 17.14 -15.97 -0.57
CA LEU A 513 17.50 -14.66 -1.14
C LEU A 513 18.00 -14.74 -2.59
#